data_AF-A0A932R3U3-F1
#
_entry.id   AF-A0A932R3U3-F1
#
_cell.length_a   1.000
_cell.length_b   1.000
_cell.length_c   1.000
_cell.angle_alpha   90.00
_cell.angle_beta   90.00
_cell.angle_gamma   90.00
#
_symmetry.space_group_name_H-M   'P 1'
#
loop_
_entity.id
_entity.type
_entity.pdbx_description
1 polymer ?
#
loop_
_entity_poly.entity_id
_entity_poly.type
_entity_poly.pdbx_seq_one_letter_code
_entity_poly.pdbx_strand_id
1 'polypeptide(L)' 'MAYLVIAYTKISEKDFNWIQEYRSKNDSRYFNVIKPHFTLVFAISDISEEEFLQEARKQAENIQQFDFELKVATINQ' A
#
# COMPACT_ATOMS: atom_id res chain seq x y z
N MET A 1 13.92 3.84 13.42
CA MET A 1 12.63 3.32 12.92
C MET A 1 12.55 3.69 11.45
N ALA A 2 11.86 2.92 10.62
CA ALA A 2 11.59 3.33 9.25
C ALA A 2 10.09 3.59 9.07
N TYR A 3 9.75 4.68 8.37
CA TYR A 3 8.38 5.11 8.12
C TYR A 3 8.04 4.90 6.66
N LEU A 4 6.78 4.54 6.39
CA LEU A 4 6.28 4.22 5.05
C LEU A 4 4.81 4.65 4.94
N VAL A 5 4.41 5.13 3.76
CA VAL A 5 3.01 5.49 3.48
C VAL A 5 2.42 4.43 2.57
N ILE A 6 1.30 3.86 3.02
CA ILE A 6 0.55 2.84 2.28
C ILE A 6 -0.89 3.29 2.10
N ALA A 7 -1.51 2.86 1.01
CA ALA A 7 -2.94 3.00 0.76
C ALA A 7 -3.62 1.64 0.83
N TYR A 8 -4.53 1.48 1.79
CA TYR A 8 -5.47 0.37 1.80
C TYR A 8 -6.65 0.70 0.88
N THR A 9 -6.80 -0.09 -0.17
CA THR A 9 -7.87 0.10 -1.16
C THR A 9 -9.19 -0.44 -0.64
N LYS A 10 -10.28 0.26 -0.92
CA LYS A 10 -11.63 -0.29 -0.79
C LYS A 10 -11.89 -1.17 -2.03
N ILE A 11 -11.79 -2.48 -1.85
CA ILE A 11 -12.10 -3.47 -2.89
C ILE A 11 -13.21 -4.41 -2.39
N SER A 12 -13.81 -5.17 -3.31
CA SER A 12 -14.82 -6.16 -2.95
C SER A 12 -14.21 -7.25 -2.06
N GLU A 13 -15.03 -7.86 -1.19
CA GLU A 13 -14.58 -8.99 -0.36
C GLU A 13 -14.06 -10.16 -1.22
N LYS A 14 -14.71 -10.39 -2.37
CA LYS A 14 -14.30 -11.40 -3.34
C LYS A 14 -12.87 -11.14 -3.83
N ASP A 15 -12.57 -9.92 -4.26
CA ASP A 15 -11.24 -9.57 -4.77
C ASP A 15 -10.19 -9.58 -3.66
N PHE A 16 -10.55 -9.10 -2.46
CA PHE A 16 -9.68 -9.15 -1.29
C PHE A 16 -9.27 -10.59 -0.95
N ASN A 17 -10.24 -11.50 -0.89
CA ASN A 17 -10.00 -12.91 -0.59
C ASN A 17 -9.16 -13.57 -1.68
N TRP A 18 -9.43 -13.28 -2.96
CA TRP A 18 -8.63 -13.78 -4.07
C TRP A 18 -7.16 -13.33 -3.99
N ILE A 19 -6.91 -12.05 -3.73
CA ILE A 19 -5.55 -11.52 -3.56
C ILE A 19 -4.87 -12.17 -2.34
N GLN A 20 -5.57 -12.30 -1.22
CA GLN A 20 -5.02 -12.92 -0.02
C GLN A 20 -4.70 -14.40 -0.21
N GLU A 21 -5.53 -15.15 -0.94
CA GLU A 21 -5.23 -16.54 -1.28
C GLU A 21 -3.97 -16.66 -2.14
N TYR A 22 -3.79 -15.76 -3.11
CA TYR A 22 -2.56 -15.74 -3.90
C TYR A 22 -1.34 -15.40 -3.02
N ARG A 23 -1.45 -14.38 -2.18
CA ARG A 23 -0.35 -13.96 -1.28
C ARG A 23 0.00 -15.03 -0.25
N SER A 24 -0.95 -15.79 0.28
CA SER A 24 -0.65 -16.84 1.26
C SER A 24 0.30 -17.92 0.72
N LYS A 25 0.30 -18.12 -0.60
CA LYS A 25 1.12 -19.10 -1.32
C LYS A 25 2.45 -18.51 -1.82
N ASN A 26 2.52 -17.20 -2.06
CA ASN A 26 3.62 -16.56 -2.80
C ASN A 26 4.36 -15.45 -2.04
N ASP A 27 3.77 -14.90 -0.97
CA ASP A 27 4.30 -13.76 -0.21
C ASP A 27 4.65 -14.17 1.23
N SER A 28 5.55 -15.15 1.38
CA SER A 28 5.91 -15.69 2.69
C SER A 28 6.47 -14.65 3.66
N ARG A 29 7.09 -13.58 3.14
CA ARG A 29 7.72 -12.54 3.95
C ARG A 29 6.72 -11.52 4.49
N TYR A 30 5.72 -11.11 3.69
CA TYR A 30 4.86 -9.99 4.05
C TYR A 30 3.39 -10.36 4.25
N PHE A 31 2.98 -11.60 3.95
CA PHE A 31 1.58 -12.04 4.09
C PHE A 31 0.98 -11.75 5.47
N ASN A 32 1.71 -12.04 6.55
CA ASN A 32 1.25 -11.84 7.92
C ASN A 32 1.56 -10.44 8.49
N VAL A 33 2.29 -9.61 7.75
CA VAL A 33 2.75 -8.29 8.22
C VAL A 33 1.80 -7.19 7.77
N ILE A 34 1.27 -7.31 6.55
CA ILE A 34 0.50 -6.24 5.92
C ILE A 34 -0.59 -6.81 5.01
N LYS A 35 -1.76 -6.16 5.00
CA LYS A 35 -2.87 -6.49 4.09
C LYS A 35 -2.56 -5.99 2.66
N PRO A 36 -3.33 -6.40 1.63
CA PRO A 36 -3.18 -5.85 0.28
C PRO A 36 -3.26 -4.32 0.30
N HIS A 37 -2.27 -3.66 -0.31
CA HIS A 37 -2.09 -2.21 -0.27
C HIS A 37 -1.27 -1.76 -1.48
N PHE A 38 -1.26 -0.45 -1.72
CA PHE A 38 -0.26 0.21 -2.56
C PHE A 38 0.75 0.94 -1.67
N THR A 39 2.04 0.75 -1.91
CA THR A 39 3.06 1.61 -1.30
C THR A 39 3.10 2.93 -2.07
N LEU A 40 2.92 4.05 -1.36
CA LEU A 40 3.00 5.40 -1.91
C LEU A 40 4.35 6.05 -1.62
N VAL A 41 4.89 5.80 -0.43
CA VAL A 41 6.22 6.24 -0.01
C VAL A 41 6.96 5.04 0.56
N PHE A 42 8.12 4.73 -0.03
CA PHE A 42 9.00 3.66 0.43
C PHE A 42 9.69 4.02 1.76
N ALA A 43 10.18 3.00 2.45
CA ALA A 43 10.73 3.14 3.79
C ALA A 43 11.85 4.20 3.89
N ILE A 44 11.67 5.17 4.79
CA ILE A 44 12.61 6.26 5.11
C ILE A 44 12.91 6.27 6.61
N SER A 45 14.15 6.54 7.02
CA SER A 45 14.58 6.41 8.43
C SER A 45 15.41 7.56 8.99
N ASP A 46 15.65 8.60 8.20
CA ASP A 46 16.51 9.75 8.50
C ASP A 46 15.73 11.02 8.89
N ILE A 47 14.44 10.87 9.21
CA ILE A 47 13.55 11.96 9.63
C ILE A 47 12.77 11.56 10.89
N SER A 48 12.27 12.55 11.64
CA SER A 48 11.38 12.28 12.76
C SER A 48 9.99 11.83 12.31
N GLU A 49 9.27 11.13 13.19
CA GLU A 49 7.88 10.74 12.94
C GLU A 49 6.98 11.96 12.67
N GLU A 50 7.20 13.06 13.39
CA GLU A 50 6.41 14.29 13.27
C GLU A 50 6.59 14.94 11.90
N GLU A 51 7.84 15.10 11.46
CA GLU A 51 8.16 15.61 10.12
C GLU A 51 7.58 14.71 9.02
N PHE A 52 7.69 13.39 9.20
CA PHE A 52 7.11 12.42 8.26
C PHE A 52 5.58 12.55 8.16
N LEU A 53 4.89 12.63 9.30
CA LEU A 53 3.43 12.76 9.33
C LEU A 53 2.96 14.10 8.76
N GLN A 54 3.67 15.19 9.05
CA GLN A 54 3.36 16.51 8.51
C GLN A 54 3.45 16.52 6.99
N GLU A 55 4.53 15.98 6.44
CA GLU A 55 4.74 15.93 4.99
C GLU A 55 3.71 15.02 4.31
N ALA A 56 3.47 13.82 4.85
CA ALA A 56 2.47 12.90 4.30
C ALA A 56 1.06 13.52 4.26
N ARG A 57 0.66 14.27 5.31
CA ARG A 57 -0.64 14.97 5.37
C ARG A 57 -0.71 16.11 4.37
N LYS A 58 0.35 16.92 4.27
CA LYS A 58 0.44 18.02 3.31
C LYS A 58 0.28 17.54 1.86
N GLN A 59 0.94 16.44 1.51
CA GLN A 59 0.83 15.88 0.15
C GLN A 59 -0.56 15.28 -0.12
N ALA A 60 -1.25 14.78 0.90
CA ALA A 60 -2.57 14.17 0.77
C ALA A 60 -3.75 15.17 0.83
N GLU A 61 -3.54 16.40 1.31
CA GLU A 61 -4.60 17.34 1.69
C GLU A 61 -5.65 17.61 0.59
N ASN A 62 -5.22 17.65 -0.67
CA ASN A 62 -6.08 17.99 -1.81
C ASN A 62 -6.39 16.79 -2.73
N ILE A 63 -6.08 15.57 -2.28
CA ILE A 63 -6.36 14.37 -3.04
C ILE A 63 -7.79 13.91 -2.75
N GLN A 64 -8.64 13.94 -3.78
CA GLN A 64 -9.99 13.38 -3.68
C GLN A 64 -9.96 11.86 -3.86
N GLN A 65 -10.95 11.17 -3.27
CA GLN A 65 -11.14 9.75 -3.53
C GLN A 65 -11.45 9.53 -5.01
N PHE A 66 -10.84 8.51 -5.59
CA PHE A 66 -11.10 8.08 -6.96
C PHE A 66 -11.21 6.57 -7.04
N ASP A 67 -11.94 6.10 -8.05
CA ASP A 67 -12.02 4.68 -8.37
C ASP A 67 -10.85 4.30 -9.29
N PHE A 68 -10.39 3.06 -9.16
CA PHE A 68 -9.33 2.51 -10.01
C PHE A 68 -9.70 1.10 -10.47
N GLU A 69 -9.13 0.71 -11.60
CA GLU A 69 -9.29 -0.63 -12.16
C GLU A 69 -7.91 -1.16 -12.56
N LEU A 70 -7.57 -2.36 -12.09
CA LEU A 70 -6.34 -3.05 -12.48
C LEU A 70 -6.66 -4.08 -13.56
N LYS A 71 -6.38 -3.74 -14.83
CA LYS A 71 -6.70 -4.60 -15.97
C LYS A 71 -5.61 -5.62 -16.29
N VAL A 72 -4.36 -5.28 -15.99
CA VAL A 72 -3.20 -6.09 -16.37
C VAL A 72 -2.15 -6.02 -15.27
N ALA A 73 -1.64 -7.19 -14.88
CA ALA A 73 -0.38 -7.30 -14.16
C ALA A 73 0.69 -7.76 -15.15
N THR A 74 1.74 -6.96 -15.34
CA THR A 74 2.89 -7.33 -16.17
C THR A 74 4.12 -7.46 -15.29
N ILE A 75 4.94 -8.46 -15.55
CA ILE A 75 6.31 -8.51 -15.09
C ILE A 75 7.12 -8.08 -16.32
N ASN A 76 7.68 -6.87 -16.29
CA ASN A 76 8.70 -6.52 -17.28
C ASN A 76 9.88 -7.47 -17.05
N GLN A 77 10.10 -8.35 -18.02
CA GLN A 77 11.31 -9.17 -18.09
C GLN A 77 12.43 -8.37 -18.74
#